data_AF-A0A2V6H017-F1
#
_entry.id   AF-A0A2V6H017-F1
#
_cell.length_a   1.000
_cell.length_b   1.000
_cell.length_c   1.000
_cell.angle_alpha   90.00
_cell.angle_beta   90.00
_cell.angle_gamma   90.00
#
_symmetry.space_group_name_H-M   'P 1'
#
loop_
_entity.id
_entity.type
_entity.pdbx_description
1 polymer ?
#
loop_
_entity_poly.entity_id
_entity_poly.type
_entity_poly.pdbx_seq_one_letter_code
_entity_poly.pdbx_strand_id
1 'polypeptide(L)'
;SPVFDGIEEKQIREYLRDARKKEGFRWVQENGKARLFDGRTGDPFDQEVVVGYIYMMKLGHLVADKIHARAVGPYSLVTQQPLGGKAQYGGQRFGEMEVWALEAYGAAYTLQELLTVKSDDVQGRTRIYESIVKGDNSLEAGTPESFNVLIKEMQSLGLDVKVGGRAPTGFLESVT
;
A
#
# COMPACT_ATOMS: atom_id res chain seq x y z
N SER A 1 -16.38 -33.21 18.24
CA SER A 1 -16.37 -32.70 19.62
C SER A 1 -17.32 -31.50 19.71
N PRO A 2 -18.45 -31.63 20.41
CA PRO A 2 -19.28 -30.48 20.80
C PRO A 2 -18.46 -29.36 21.46
N VAL A 3 -18.98 -28.13 21.40
CA VAL A 3 -18.26 -26.93 21.90
C VAL A 3 -17.98 -26.99 23.41
N PHE A 4 -18.92 -27.54 24.18
CA PHE A 4 -18.85 -27.59 25.65
C PHE A 4 -18.73 -29.01 26.23
N ASP A 5 -18.67 -30.02 25.37
CA ASP A 5 -18.48 -31.43 25.74
C ASP A 5 -17.42 -32.02 24.81
N GLY A 6 -16.18 -31.56 25.03
CA GLY A 6 -15.02 -31.91 24.21
C GLY A 6 -14.45 -33.29 24.52
N ILE A 7 -13.51 -33.74 23.70
CA ILE A 7 -12.74 -34.97 23.98
C ILE A 7 -11.64 -34.62 24.99
N GLU A 8 -11.52 -35.38 26.07
CA GLU A 8 -10.44 -35.19 27.05
C GLU A 8 -9.07 -35.59 26.47
N GLU A 9 -8.00 -34.95 26.94
CA GLU A 9 -6.64 -35.23 26.45
C GLU A 9 -6.25 -36.71 26.60
N LYS A 10 -6.69 -37.38 27.67
CA LYS A 10 -6.43 -38.81 27.90
C LYS A 10 -6.98 -39.66 26.76
N GLN A 11 -8.21 -39.39 26.33
CA GLN A 11 -8.87 -40.07 25.22
C GLN A 11 -8.15 -39.78 23.89
N ILE A 12 -7.64 -38.55 23.68
CA ILE A 12 -6.83 -38.21 22.51
C ILE A 12 -5.56 -39.07 22.45
N ARG A 13 -4.86 -39.24 23.58
CA ARG A 13 -3.65 -40.09 23.65
C ARG A 13 -3.97 -41.57 23.38
N GLU A 14 -5.11 -42.06 23.87
CA GLU A 14 -5.61 -43.41 23.56
C GLU A 14 -5.87 -43.57 22.05
N TYR A 15 -6.54 -42.60 21.43
CA TYR A 15 -6.77 -42.61 19.98
C TYR A 15 -5.47 -42.58 19.18
N LEU A 16 -4.45 -41.81 19.61
CA LEU A 16 -3.14 -41.81 18.97
C LEU A 16 -2.43 -43.18 19.10
N ARG A 17 -2.53 -43.82 20.27
CA ARG A 17 -1.98 -45.17 20.50
C ARG A 17 -2.66 -46.21 19.61
N ASP A 18 -3.97 -46.14 19.45
CA ASP A 18 -4.72 -47.05 18.57
C ASP A 18 -4.49 -46.76 17.09
N ALA A 19 -4.35 -45.49 16.71
CA ALA A 19 -3.98 -45.11 15.34
C ALA A 19 -2.62 -45.68 14.94
N ARG A 20 -1.63 -45.66 15.85
CA ARG A 20 -0.29 -46.23 15.61
C ARG A 20 -0.30 -47.73 15.29
N LYS A 21 -1.29 -48.48 15.79
CA LYS A 21 -1.45 -49.92 15.52
C LYS A 21 -1.96 -50.20 14.10
N LYS A 22 -2.52 -49.21 13.41
CA LYS A 22 -2.99 -49.36 12.04
C LYS A 22 -1.83 -49.36 11.05
N GLU A 23 -1.97 -50.17 10.02
CA GLU A 23 -1.02 -50.21 8.91
C GLU A 23 -0.91 -48.83 8.23
N GLY A 24 0.32 -48.38 7.95
CA GLY A 24 0.57 -47.05 7.38
C GLY A 24 0.66 -45.89 8.39
N PHE A 25 0.34 -46.08 9.67
CA PHE A 25 0.33 -45.02 10.69
C PHE A 25 1.39 -45.18 11.80
N ARG A 26 2.42 -46.00 11.56
CA ARG A 26 3.52 -46.24 12.53
C ARG A 26 4.34 -45.00 12.89
N TRP A 27 4.25 -43.95 12.07
CA TRP A 27 4.90 -42.66 12.27
C TRP A 27 4.22 -41.79 13.34
N VAL A 28 2.98 -42.11 13.72
CA VAL A 28 2.23 -41.40 14.76
C VAL A 28 2.71 -41.84 16.14
N GLN A 29 3.17 -40.89 16.95
CA GLN A 29 3.55 -41.12 18.33
C GLN A 29 2.46 -40.66 19.32
N GLU A 30 2.53 -41.14 20.57
CA GLU A 30 1.56 -40.78 21.62
C GLU A 30 1.59 -39.28 21.99
N ASN A 31 2.71 -38.60 21.71
CA ASN A 31 2.90 -37.15 21.89
C ASN A 31 2.36 -36.32 20.71
N GLY A 32 1.76 -36.94 19.68
CA GLY A 32 1.28 -36.28 18.46
C GLY A 32 2.37 -35.81 17.51
N LYS A 33 3.63 -36.18 17.76
CA LYS A 33 4.78 -35.83 16.92
C LYS A 33 5.19 -36.99 16.01
N ALA A 34 5.92 -36.64 14.95
CA ALA A 34 6.48 -37.57 13.99
C ALA A 34 7.85 -37.08 13.52
N ARG A 35 8.72 -38.02 13.11
CA ARG A 35 9.98 -37.69 12.45
C ARG A 35 9.71 -37.35 11.00
N LEU A 36 9.95 -36.09 10.63
CA LEU A 36 9.88 -35.62 9.25
C LEU A 36 11.25 -35.71 8.58
N PHE A 37 11.25 -35.71 7.25
CA PHE A 37 12.44 -35.70 6.42
C PHE A 37 12.38 -34.50 5.47
N ASP A 38 13.50 -33.86 5.22
CA ASP A 38 13.57 -32.77 4.24
C ASP A 38 13.36 -33.35 2.83
N GLY A 39 12.32 -32.86 2.14
CA GLY A 39 12.00 -33.27 0.77
C GLY A 39 13.03 -32.82 -0.28
N ARG A 40 13.99 -31.96 0.07
CA ARG A 40 15.07 -31.52 -0.81
C ARG A 40 16.34 -32.36 -0.67
N THR A 41 16.74 -32.72 0.56
CA THR A 41 18.00 -33.46 0.81
C THR A 41 17.79 -34.93 1.17
N GLY A 42 16.65 -35.27 1.75
CA GLY A 42 16.36 -36.61 2.28
C GLY A 42 16.80 -36.82 3.75
N ASP A 43 17.43 -35.83 4.37
CA ASP A 43 17.89 -35.93 5.76
C ASP A 43 16.72 -35.79 6.76
N PRO A 44 16.77 -36.48 7.92
CA PRO A 44 15.77 -36.28 8.97
C PRO A 44 15.94 -34.93 9.65
N PHE A 45 14.83 -34.29 10.04
CA PHE A 45 14.90 -33.12 10.93
C PHE A 45 15.46 -33.52 12.32
N ASP A 46 16.17 -32.58 12.97
CA ASP A 46 16.81 -32.79 14.28
C ASP A 46 15.80 -33.09 15.40
N GLN A 47 14.61 -32.48 15.32
CA GLN A 47 13.54 -32.63 16.30
C GLN A 47 12.26 -33.17 15.65
N GLU A 48 11.49 -33.92 16.42
CA GLU A 48 10.18 -34.41 16.00
C GLU A 48 9.16 -33.26 15.91
N VAL A 49 8.34 -33.30 14.87
CA VAL A 49 7.40 -32.23 14.52
C VAL A 49 5.97 -32.71 14.76
N VAL A 50 5.10 -31.84 15.28
CA VAL A 50 3.66 -32.14 15.42
C VAL A 50 3.05 -32.18 14.03
N VAL A 51 2.48 -33.33 13.66
CA VAL A 51 1.84 -33.54 12.36
C VAL A 51 0.42 -34.04 12.61
N GLY A 52 -0.54 -33.44 11.93
CA GLY A 52 -1.93 -33.83 12.08
C GLY A 52 -2.80 -33.27 10.98
N TYR A 53 -4.09 -33.57 11.08
CA TYR A 53 -5.10 -33.06 10.18
C TYR A 53 -5.76 -31.83 10.81
N ILE A 54 -5.64 -30.70 10.12
CA ILE A 54 -6.35 -29.47 10.46
C ILE A 54 -7.33 -29.15 9.33
N TYR A 55 -8.52 -28.71 9.69
CA TYR A 55 -9.50 -28.21 8.73
C TYR A 55 -9.12 -26.78 8.32
N MET A 56 -8.51 -26.64 7.13
CA MET A 56 -8.14 -25.34 6.59
C MET A 56 -9.27 -24.74 5.76
N MET A 57 -9.55 -23.45 5.96
CA MET A 57 -10.52 -22.70 5.18
C MET A 57 -9.82 -21.64 4.33
N LYS A 58 -10.25 -21.51 3.07
CA LYS A 58 -9.82 -20.44 2.16
C LYS A 58 -10.79 -19.26 2.26
N LEU A 59 -10.32 -18.16 2.83
CA LEU A 59 -11.12 -16.93 2.94
C LEU A 59 -11.23 -16.23 1.57
N GLY A 60 -12.31 -15.45 1.38
CA GLY A 60 -12.57 -14.66 0.16
C GLY A 60 -11.64 -13.46 -0.05
N HIS A 61 -10.42 -13.50 0.48
CA HIS A 61 -9.43 -12.43 0.40
C HIS A 61 -8.33 -12.78 -0.60
N LEU A 62 -8.71 -12.94 -1.87
CA LEU A 62 -7.80 -13.36 -2.91
C LEU A 62 -6.91 -12.19 -3.36
N VAL A 63 -5.65 -12.51 -3.66
CA VAL A 63 -4.69 -11.54 -4.19
C VAL A 63 -5.15 -10.99 -5.55
N ALA A 64 -5.80 -11.80 -6.37
CA ALA A 64 -6.38 -11.39 -7.65
C ALA A 64 -7.35 -10.19 -7.50
N ASP A 65 -8.09 -10.15 -6.40
CA ASP A 65 -9.04 -9.06 -6.12
C ASP A 65 -8.36 -7.82 -5.55
N LYS A 66 -7.17 -7.98 -4.94
CA LYS A 66 -6.43 -6.91 -4.27
C LYS A 66 -5.37 -6.22 -5.14
N ILE A 67 -4.84 -6.90 -6.15
CA ILE A 67 -3.86 -6.28 -7.06
C ILE A 67 -4.54 -5.14 -7.84
N HIS A 68 -3.91 -3.97 -7.82
CA HIS A 68 -4.29 -2.78 -8.57
C HIS A 68 -3.05 -1.92 -8.85
N ALA A 69 -2.93 -1.43 -10.08
CA ALA A 69 -1.86 -0.55 -10.50
C ALA A 69 -2.40 0.50 -11.47
N ARG A 70 -1.76 1.67 -11.48
CA ARG A 70 -2.17 2.81 -12.30
C ARG A 70 -0.95 3.62 -12.72
N ALA A 71 -0.88 3.90 -14.02
CA ALA A 71 0.05 4.89 -14.58
C ALA A 71 -0.68 6.22 -14.82
N VAL A 72 -1.63 6.25 -15.75
CA VAL A 72 -2.52 7.39 -16.04
C VAL A 72 -3.97 6.89 -16.03
N GLY A 73 -4.92 7.76 -15.70
CA GLY A 73 -6.33 7.39 -15.65
C GLY A 73 -7.25 8.60 -15.48
N PRO A 74 -8.50 8.41 -15.03
CA PRO A 74 -9.44 9.50 -14.83
C PRO A 74 -9.06 10.39 -13.64
N TYR A 75 -9.50 11.65 -13.69
CA TYR A 75 -9.28 12.68 -12.67
C TYR A 75 -10.60 13.31 -12.26
N SER A 76 -10.64 13.84 -11.05
CA SER A 76 -11.75 14.63 -10.51
C SER A 76 -11.95 15.91 -11.33
N LEU A 77 -13.21 16.26 -11.61
CA LEU A 77 -13.54 17.48 -12.36
C LEU A 77 -13.15 18.76 -11.59
N VAL A 78 -13.30 18.75 -10.27
CA VAL A 78 -13.11 19.95 -9.43
C VAL A 78 -11.64 20.10 -9.06
N THR A 79 -11.06 19.11 -8.39
CA THR A 79 -9.71 19.20 -7.82
C THR A 79 -8.62 18.81 -8.81
N GLN A 80 -8.96 18.26 -9.98
CA GLN A 80 -8.02 17.68 -10.94
C GLN A 80 -7.12 16.58 -10.37
N GLN A 81 -7.41 16.07 -9.17
CA GLN A 81 -6.70 14.97 -8.54
C GLN A 81 -7.14 13.62 -9.11
N PRO A 82 -6.28 12.60 -9.05
CA PRO A 82 -6.67 11.28 -9.53
C PRO A 82 -7.79 10.65 -8.70
N LEU A 83 -8.73 9.95 -9.36
CA LEU A 83 -9.87 9.32 -8.67
C LEU A 83 -9.41 8.24 -7.69
N GLY A 84 -10.27 7.87 -6.73
CA GLY A 84 -9.98 6.85 -5.72
C GLY A 84 -10.53 5.47 -6.08
N GLY A 85 -9.82 4.42 -5.66
CA GLY A 85 -10.32 3.04 -5.67
C GLY A 85 -10.12 2.27 -6.98
N LYS A 86 -10.00 0.94 -6.85
CA LYS A 86 -9.74 0.00 -7.96
C LYS A 86 -10.81 0.07 -9.05
N ALA A 87 -12.09 0.19 -8.67
CA ALA A 87 -13.22 0.19 -9.60
C ALA A 87 -13.21 1.38 -10.56
N GLN A 88 -12.64 2.52 -10.15
CA GLN A 88 -12.56 3.74 -10.96
C GLN A 88 -11.20 3.90 -11.64
N TYR A 89 -10.38 2.84 -11.64
CA TYR A 89 -9.00 2.92 -12.10
C TYR A 89 -8.23 4.06 -11.41
N GLY A 90 -8.44 4.16 -10.09
CA GLY A 90 -7.99 5.28 -9.26
C GLY A 90 -6.55 5.16 -8.78
N GLY A 91 -5.99 6.29 -8.35
CA GLY A 91 -4.66 6.39 -7.76
C GLY A 91 -4.61 5.92 -6.31
N GLN A 92 -3.39 5.73 -5.80
CA GLN A 92 -3.15 5.56 -4.38
C GLN A 92 -3.18 6.92 -3.69
N ARG A 93 -3.76 6.95 -2.49
CA ARG A 93 -3.72 8.15 -1.66
C ARG A 93 -2.34 8.25 -1.02
N PHE A 94 -1.61 9.30 -1.37
CA PHE A 94 -0.45 9.74 -0.61
C PHE A 94 -0.93 10.75 0.42
N GLY A 95 -0.98 10.34 1.69
CA GLY A 95 -1.58 11.11 2.78
C GLY A 95 -0.58 11.96 3.54
N GLU A 96 -1.09 12.64 4.55
CA GLU A 96 -0.33 13.54 5.42
C GLU A 96 0.81 12.82 6.16
N MET A 97 0.57 11.59 6.62
CA MET A 97 1.59 10.80 7.31
C MET A 97 2.74 10.40 6.36
N GLU A 98 2.43 10.11 5.10
CA GLU A 98 3.46 9.80 4.10
C GLU A 98 4.25 11.05 3.68
N VAL A 99 3.62 12.23 3.67
CA VAL A 99 4.30 13.52 3.48
C VAL A 99 5.33 13.74 4.58
N TRP A 100 4.94 13.57 5.85
CA TRP A 100 5.87 13.70 6.98
C TRP A 100 7.07 12.75 6.87
N ALA A 101 6.84 11.53 6.39
CA ALA A 101 7.92 10.59 6.17
C ALA A 101 8.94 11.13 5.15
N LEU A 102 8.49 11.67 4.00
CA LEU A 102 9.41 12.24 2.99
C LEU A 102 10.11 13.51 3.47
N GLU A 103 9.43 14.35 4.24
CA GLU A 103 10.02 15.54 4.86
C GLU A 103 11.13 15.14 5.84
N ALA A 104 10.90 14.13 6.67
CA ALA A 104 11.90 13.62 7.61
C ALA A 104 13.15 13.04 6.91
N TYR A 105 12.97 12.43 5.74
CA TYR A 105 14.08 11.98 4.89
C TYR A 105 14.79 13.12 4.14
N GLY A 106 14.21 14.32 4.08
CA GLY A 106 14.72 15.42 3.26
C GLY A 106 14.52 15.22 1.75
N ALA A 107 13.56 14.38 1.34
CA ALA A 107 13.30 14.04 -0.06
C ALA A 107 12.45 15.10 -0.78
N ALA A 108 12.94 16.35 -0.82
CA ALA A 108 12.18 17.51 -1.30
C ALA A 108 11.69 17.37 -2.76
N TYR A 109 12.53 16.89 -3.67
CA TYR A 109 12.17 16.70 -5.08
C TYR A 109 11.11 15.62 -5.28
N THR A 110 11.21 14.51 -4.54
CA THR A 110 10.22 13.43 -4.58
C THR A 110 8.87 13.91 -4.05
N LEU A 111 8.89 14.67 -2.95
CA LEU A 111 7.68 15.26 -2.39
C LEU A 111 7.04 16.27 -3.37
N GLN A 112 7.83 17.16 -3.97
CA GLN A 112 7.35 18.11 -4.97
C GLN A 112 6.75 17.38 -6.17
N GLU A 113 7.40 16.34 -6.69
CA GLU A 113 6.91 15.55 -7.82
C GLU A 113 5.56 14.88 -7.50
N LEU A 114 5.42 14.30 -6.30
CA LEU A 114 4.19 13.65 -5.86
C LEU A 114 3.02 14.63 -5.71
N LEU A 115 3.28 15.81 -5.14
CA LEU A 115 2.24 16.82 -4.87
C LEU A 115 1.86 17.65 -6.10
N THR A 116 2.66 17.63 -7.18
CA THR A 116 2.42 18.45 -8.38
C THR A 116 2.14 17.57 -9.61
N VAL A 117 3.18 17.20 -10.34
CA VAL A 117 3.11 16.55 -11.66
C VAL A 117 2.46 15.16 -11.62
N LYS A 118 2.51 14.45 -10.48
CA LYS A 118 1.84 13.15 -10.29
C LYS A 118 0.41 13.27 -9.72
N SER A 119 -0.03 14.48 -9.35
CA SER A 119 -1.33 14.73 -8.72
C SER A 119 -2.22 15.60 -9.62
N ASP A 120 -2.16 16.93 -9.47
CA ASP A 120 -3.14 17.89 -9.96
C ASP A 120 -2.54 19.07 -10.74
N ASP A 121 -1.24 19.04 -11.06
CA ASP A 121 -0.67 19.96 -12.05
C ASP A 121 -1.05 19.50 -13.48
N VAL A 122 -2.11 20.10 -14.02
CA VAL A 122 -2.68 19.75 -15.33
C VAL A 122 -1.69 19.96 -16.47
N GLN A 123 -0.84 20.99 -16.40
CA GLN A 123 0.14 21.27 -17.44
C GLN A 123 1.41 20.44 -17.24
N GLY A 124 1.86 20.30 -15.99
CA GLY A 124 3.04 19.53 -15.62
C GLY A 124 2.89 18.04 -15.93
N ARG A 125 1.72 17.45 -15.69
CA ARG A 125 1.46 16.02 -15.97
C ARG A 125 1.54 15.67 -17.47
N THR A 126 1.13 16.59 -18.34
CA THR A 126 1.19 16.38 -19.80
C THR A 126 2.64 16.49 -20.28
N ARG A 127 3.34 17.53 -19.81
CA ARG A 127 4.76 17.75 -20.12
C ARG A 127 5.64 16.59 -19.68
N ILE A 128 5.50 16.14 -18.43
CA ILE A 128 6.33 15.04 -17.92
C ILE A 128 6.08 13.74 -18.67
N TYR A 129 4.83 13.47 -19.07
CA TYR A 129 4.51 12.30 -19.89
C TYR A 129 5.21 12.36 -21.25
N GLU A 130 5.16 13.51 -21.93
CA GLU A 130 5.86 13.70 -23.20
C GLU A 130 7.39 13.61 -23.05
N SER A 131 7.96 14.21 -22.00
CA SER A 131 9.39 14.16 -21.74
C SER A 131 9.87 12.73 -21.52
N ILE A 132 9.15 11.94 -20.69
CA ILE A 132 9.46 10.53 -20.44
C ILE A 132 9.43 9.72 -21.75
N VAL A 133 8.44 9.97 -22.62
CA VAL A 133 8.35 9.30 -23.94
C VAL A 133 9.51 9.70 -24.86
N LYS A 134 9.99 10.94 -24.77
CA LYS A 134 11.15 11.45 -25.53
C LYS A 134 12.49 11.03 -24.92
N GLY A 135 12.50 10.40 -23.74
CA GLY A 135 13.72 10.02 -23.02
C GLY A 135 14.40 11.15 -22.26
N ASP A 136 13.74 12.30 -22.10
CA ASP A 136 14.17 13.40 -21.25
C ASP A 136 13.41 13.35 -19.92
N ASN A 137 14.10 13.48 -18.79
CA ASN A 137 13.51 13.42 -17.46
C ASN A 137 13.50 14.79 -16.76
N SER A 138 13.26 15.85 -17.54
CA SER A 138 13.09 17.21 -17.02
C SER A 138 11.80 17.34 -16.20
N LEU A 139 11.92 17.83 -14.96
CA LEU A 139 10.80 18.07 -14.06
C LEU A 139 10.60 19.58 -13.86
N GLU A 140 9.51 20.09 -14.44
CA GLU A 140 9.05 21.46 -14.22
C GLU A 140 7.72 21.43 -13.47
N ALA A 141 7.77 21.60 -12.16
CA ALA A 141 6.59 21.66 -11.31
C ALA A 141 5.94 23.05 -11.36
N GLY A 142 4.65 23.09 -11.69
CA GLY A 142 3.81 24.29 -11.60
C GLY A 142 3.07 24.40 -10.26
N THR A 143 2.05 25.26 -10.25
CA THR A 143 1.15 25.44 -9.11
C THR A 143 0.05 24.36 -9.14
N PRO A 144 -0.20 23.64 -8.04
CA PRO A 144 -1.32 22.69 -7.93
C PRO A 144 -2.68 23.32 -8.19
N GLU A 145 -3.57 22.61 -8.89
CA GLU A 145 -4.92 23.13 -9.14
C GLU A 145 -5.76 23.17 -7.86
N SER A 146 -5.54 22.26 -6.91
CA SER A 146 -6.19 22.32 -5.59
C SER A 146 -5.91 23.62 -4.84
N PHE A 147 -4.72 24.21 -4.99
CA PHE A 147 -4.38 25.51 -4.41
C PHE A 147 -5.14 26.66 -5.10
N ASN A 148 -5.29 26.60 -6.42
CA ASN A 148 -6.10 27.57 -7.16
C ASN A 148 -7.58 27.52 -6.74
N VAL A 149 -8.13 26.31 -6.58
CA VAL A 149 -9.49 26.10 -6.07
C VAL A 149 -9.64 26.70 -4.67
N LEU A 150 -8.69 26.46 -3.77
CA LEU A 150 -8.70 27.04 -2.42
C LEU A 150 -8.77 28.58 -2.45
N ILE A 151 -7.97 29.24 -3.29
CA ILE A 151 -8.00 30.71 -3.43
C ILE A 151 -9.39 31.17 -3.89
N LYS A 152 -10.00 30.47 -4.86
CA LYS A 152 -11.33 30.80 -5.37
C LYS A 152 -12.41 30.59 -4.31
N GLU A 153 -12.31 29.54 -3.51
CA GLU A 153 -13.22 29.32 -2.37
C GLU A 153 -13.10 30.45 -1.34
N MET A 154 -11.89 30.88 -0.98
CA MET A 154 -11.70 32.02 -0.07
C MET A 154 -12.26 33.34 -0.65
N GLN A 155 -12.03 33.59 -1.94
CA GLN A 155 -12.59 34.76 -2.64
C GLN A 155 -14.12 34.74 -2.66
N SER A 156 -14.74 33.55 -2.78
CA SER A 156 -16.20 33.41 -2.73
C SER A 156 -16.81 33.82 -1.38
N LEU A 157 -16.03 33.76 -0.30
CA LEU A 157 -16.42 34.19 1.05
C LEU A 157 -16.24 35.71 1.26
N GLY A 158 -15.80 36.45 0.24
CA GLY A 158 -15.52 37.89 0.32
C GLY A 158 -14.12 38.24 0.84
N LEU A 159 -13.19 37.28 0.87
CA LEU A 159 -11.79 37.52 1.26
C LEU A 159 -10.95 37.87 0.02
N ASP A 160 -10.33 39.06 -0.01
CA ASP A 160 -9.38 39.44 -1.08
C ASP A 160 -8.01 38.80 -0.86
N VAL A 161 -7.87 37.54 -1.27
CA VAL A 161 -6.61 36.79 -1.21
C VAL A 161 -5.85 36.92 -2.52
N LYS A 162 -4.59 37.37 -2.45
CA LYS A 162 -3.66 37.51 -3.58
C LYS A 162 -2.33 36.87 -3.24
N VAL A 163 -1.71 36.21 -4.23
CA VAL A 163 -0.36 35.68 -4.09
C VAL A 163 0.61 36.87 -4.23
N GLY A 164 1.24 37.25 -3.11
CA GLY A 164 2.24 38.31 -3.09
C GLY A 164 3.60 37.80 -3.59
N GLY A 165 4.18 38.49 -4.57
CA GLY A 165 5.59 38.33 -4.93
C GLY A 165 6.45 39.35 -4.17
N ARG A 166 7.68 38.98 -3.81
CA ARG A 166 8.67 39.97 -3.37
C ARG A 166 9.04 40.80 -4.60
N ALA A 167 8.66 42.08 -4.62
CA ALA A 167 9.13 42.99 -5.66
C ALA A 167 10.68 42.97 -5.68
N PRO A 168 11.34 42.94 -6.84
CA PRO A 168 12.78 43.12 -6.89
C PRO A 168 13.13 44.45 -6.22
N THR A 169 14.17 44.43 -5.39
CA THR A 169 14.56 45.44 -4.41
C THR A 169 15.04 46.79 -5.00
N GLY A 170 14.44 47.28 -6.10
CA GLY A 170 14.93 48.43 -6.87
C GLY A 170 13.91 49.52 -7.20
N PHE A 171 12.66 49.45 -6.74
CA PHE A 171 11.62 50.42 -7.14
C PHE A 171 11.45 51.63 -6.19
N LEU A 172 12.27 51.76 -5.15
CA LEU A 172 12.16 52.84 -4.15
C LEU A 172 13.25 53.93 -4.26
N GLU A 173 14.11 53.93 -5.29
CA GLU A 173 15.14 54.99 -5.47
C GLU A 173 14.75 56.10 -6.45
N SER A 174 13.57 56.07 -7.09
CA SER A 174 13.20 57.09 -8.09
C SER A 174 12.17 58.12 -7.61
N VAL A 175 11.92 58.23 -6.30
CA VAL A 175 11.05 59.27 -5.73
C VAL A 175 11.70 59.92 -4.51
N THR A 176 12.77 60.67 -4.76
CA THR A 176 13.23 61.81 -3.95
C THR A 176 13.79 62.86 -4.88
#